data_AF-A0A2E0SXI3-F1
#
_entry.id   AF-A0A2E0SXI3-F1
#
_cell.length_a   1.000
_cell.length_b   1.000
_cell.length_c   1.000
_cell.angle_alpha   90.00
_cell.angle_beta   90.00
_cell.angle_gamma   90.00
#
_symmetry.space_group_name_H-M   'P 1'
#
loop_
_entity.id
_entity.type
_entity.pdbx_description
1 polymer ?
#
loop_
_entity_poly.entity_id
_entity_poly.type
_entity_poly.pdbx_seq_one_letter_code
_entity_poly.pdbx_strand_id
1 'polypeptide(L)'
;MTGTETLAEAAERIRAAVPIAGATATDDECRRRQDLIDGILRERGVVVEASVWRTAQLIDGRVVGVFATSAVEAELELAIWWESRCHWVVDDPEQRVLDEYRPVGRSRGTDRTFPLGPPRVPRDRFAPAASLLDDLAVNGRDTGFGLR
;
A
#
# COMPACT_ATOMS: atom_id res chain seq x y z
N MET A 1 6.51 1.36 -33.22
CA MET A 1 5.99 0.82 -31.95
C MET A 1 5.76 2.01 -31.03
N THR A 2 4.53 2.51 -30.94
CA THR A 2 4.15 3.47 -29.90
C THR A 2 4.16 2.72 -28.57
N GLY A 3 5.11 3.01 -27.69
CA GLY A 3 5.13 2.45 -26.34
C GLY A 3 3.86 2.85 -25.60
N THR A 4 3.21 1.90 -24.93
CA THR A 4 2.05 2.18 -24.08
C THR A 4 2.46 3.19 -23.00
N GLU A 5 1.70 4.28 -22.86
CA GLU A 5 1.87 5.30 -21.82
C GLU A 5 1.95 4.63 -20.43
N THR A 6 2.96 4.99 -19.64
CA THR A 6 3.10 4.55 -18.24
C THR A 6 2.03 5.21 -17.36
N LEU A 7 1.76 4.67 -16.17
CA LEU A 7 0.80 5.29 -15.24
C LEU A 7 1.26 6.68 -14.78
N ALA A 8 2.57 6.88 -14.64
CA ALA A 8 3.14 8.18 -14.29
C ALA A 8 2.90 9.23 -15.37
N GLU A 9 3.10 8.88 -16.64
CA GLU A 9 2.81 9.77 -17.78
C GLU A 9 1.31 10.07 -17.88
N ALA A 10 0.46 9.06 -17.66
CA ALA A 10 -0.99 9.24 -17.63
C ALA A 10 -1.42 10.19 -16.49
N ALA A 11 -0.83 10.07 -15.30
CA ALA A 11 -1.07 10.96 -14.17
C ALA A 11 -0.65 12.42 -14.48
N GLU A 12 0.54 12.60 -15.08
CA GLU A 12 1.02 13.91 -15.53
C GLU A 12 0.05 14.55 -16.52
N ARG A 13 -0.42 13.78 -17.50
CA ARG A 13 -1.42 14.23 -18.47
C ARG A 13 -2.74 14.62 -17.81
N ILE A 14 -3.25 13.85 -16.84
CA ILE A 14 -4.47 14.20 -16.10
C ILE A 14 -4.29 15.49 -15.30
N ARG A 15 -3.17 15.65 -14.58
CA ARG A 15 -2.88 16.88 -13.83
C ARG A 15 -2.85 18.11 -14.75
N ALA A 16 -2.26 17.97 -15.94
CA ALA A 16 -2.20 19.04 -16.92
C ALA A 16 -3.58 19.36 -17.52
N ALA A 17 -4.42 18.34 -17.75
CA ALA A 17 -5.77 18.52 -18.30
C ALA A 17 -6.76 19.12 -17.28
N VAL A 18 -6.61 18.78 -16.00
CA VAL A 18 -7.47 19.27 -14.91
C VAL A 18 -6.59 19.80 -13.77
N PRO A 19 -5.99 21.00 -13.94
CA PRO A 19 -5.21 21.64 -12.89
C PRO A 19 -6.11 22.04 -11.72
N ILE A 20 -5.59 21.98 -10.50
CA ILE A 20 -6.27 22.52 -9.32
C ILE A 20 -5.92 23.99 -9.21
N ALA A 21 -6.92 24.86 -9.28
CA ALA A 21 -6.69 26.31 -9.26
C ALA A 21 -6.44 26.87 -7.84
N GLY A 22 -6.89 26.16 -6.80
CA GLY A 22 -6.85 26.59 -5.41
C GLY A 22 -5.86 25.81 -4.54
N ALA A 23 -5.89 26.09 -3.23
CA ALA A 23 -5.14 25.31 -2.24
C ALA A 23 -5.72 23.89 -2.04
N THR A 24 -6.97 23.68 -2.42
CA THR A 24 -7.68 22.39 -2.38
C THR A 24 -8.44 22.16 -3.67
N ALA A 25 -8.57 20.90 -4.08
CA ALA A 25 -9.43 20.53 -5.20
C ALA A 25 -10.90 20.77 -4.88
N THR A 26 -11.63 21.27 -5.86
CA THR A 26 -13.09 21.36 -5.87
C THR A 26 -13.71 20.02 -6.27
N ASP A 27 -14.96 19.79 -5.89
CA ASP A 27 -15.70 18.56 -6.26
C ASP A 27 -15.77 18.35 -7.78
N ASP A 28 -15.86 19.44 -8.54
CA ASP A 28 -15.88 19.40 -10.01
C ASP A 28 -14.52 19.00 -10.60
N GLU A 29 -13.41 19.51 -10.04
CA GLU A 29 -12.05 19.08 -10.43
C GLU A 29 -11.82 17.61 -10.08
N CYS A 30 -12.24 17.17 -8.90
CA CYS A 30 -12.19 15.77 -8.47
C CYS A 30 -12.96 14.86 -9.45
N ARG A 31 -14.20 15.23 -9.79
CA ARG A 31 -15.04 14.46 -10.71
C ARG A 31 -14.44 14.35 -12.11
N ARG A 32 -13.96 15.46 -12.68
CA ARG A 32 -13.32 15.45 -13.99
C ARG A 32 -12.06 14.59 -14.03
N ARG A 33 -11.28 14.57 -12.95
CA ARG A 33 -10.12 13.68 -12.82
C ARG A 33 -10.55 12.22 -12.75
N GLN A 34 -11.60 11.91 -11.99
CA GLN A 34 -12.15 10.55 -11.93
C GLN A 34 -12.63 10.08 -13.31
N ASP A 35 -13.34 10.92 -14.07
CA ASP A 35 -13.80 10.56 -15.42
C ASP A 35 -12.62 10.18 -16.35
N LEU A 36 -11.49 10.88 -16.23
CA LEU A 36 -10.26 10.57 -16.98
C LEU A 36 -9.58 9.29 -16.49
N ILE A 37 -9.55 9.05 -15.17
CA ILE A 37 -9.05 7.81 -14.56
C ILE A 37 -9.86 6.62 -15.10
N ASP A 38 -11.18 6.68 -15.02
CA ASP A 38 -12.09 5.64 -15.50
C ASP A 38 -11.89 5.34 -16.99
N GLY A 39 -11.63 6.38 -17.79
CA GLY A 39 -11.24 6.26 -19.19
C GLY A 39 -10.00 5.40 -19.39
N ILE A 40 -8.93 5.71 -18.66
CA ILE A 40 -7.65 4.98 -18.73
C ILE A 40 -7.81 3.54 -18.23
N LEU A 41 -8.53 3.32 -17.13
CA LEU A 41 -8.78 1.98 -16.60
C LEU A 41 -9.50 1.11 -17.63
N ARG A 42 -10.52 1.66 -18.29
CA ARG A 42 -11.27 0.99 -19.36
C ARG A 42 -10.38 0.66 -20.57
N GLU A 43 -9.58 1.61 -21.03
CA GLU A 43 -8.64 1.42 -22.14
C GLU A 43 -7.61 0.31 -21.85
N ARG A 44 -7.19 0.19 -20.59
CA ARG A 44 -6.25 -0.84 -20.13
C ARG A 44 -6.92 -2.17 -19.78
N GLY A 45 -8.24 -2.28 -19.88
CA GLY A 45 -8.99 -3.48 -19.52
C GLY A 45 -8.91 -3.83 -18.04
N VAL A 46 -8.71 -2.84 -17.17
CA VAL A 46 -8.67 -3.04 -15.72
C VAL A 46 -10.08 -3.34 -15.23
N VAL A 47 -10.24 -4.46 -14.52
CA VAL A 47 -11.51 -4.84 -13.90
C VAL A 47 -11.74 -3.96 -12.68
N VAL A 48 -12.91 -3.34 -12.62
CA VAL A 48 -13.35 -2.53 -11.47
C VAL A 48 -13.94 -3.49 -10.43
N GLU A 49 -13.36 -3.52 -9.23
CA GLU A 49 -13.83 -4.30 -8.10
C GLU A 49 -14.51 -3.42 -7.05
N ALA A 50 -14.83 -3.99 -5.88
CA ALA A 50 -15.27 -3.20 -4.73
C ALA A 50 -14.16 -2.25 -4.29
N SER A 51 -14.53 -1.01 -3.95
CA SER A 51 -13.56 -0.04 -3.44
C SER A 51 -13.05 -0.48 -2.07
N VAL A 52 -11.73 -0.62 -1.94
CA VAL A 52 -11.03 -0.97 -0.70
C VAL A 52 -9.92 0.02 -0.44
N TRP A 53 -9.58 0.21 0.84
CA TRP A 53 -8.40 0.99 1.20
C TRP A 53 -7.13 0.28 0.72
N ARG A 54 -6.27 1.05 0.06
CA ARG A 54 -4.95 0.62 -0.38
C ARG A 54 -3.89 1.53 0.22
N THR A 55 -2.87 0.93 0.78
CA THR A 55 -1.72 1.64 1.35
C THR A 55 -0.55 1.55 0.39
N ALA A 56 0.20 2.63 0.27
CA ALA A 56 1.33 2.73 -0.65
C ALA A 56 2.50 3.48 -0.01
N GLN A 57 3.72 3.15 -0.44
CA GLN A 57 4.88 4.00 -0.26
C GLN A 57 5.21 4.67 -1.59
N LEU A 58 5.38 5.99 -1.56
CA LEU A 58 5.86 6.76 -2.69
C LEU A 58 7.39 6.67 -2.80
N ILE A 59 7.95 6.94 -3.98
CA ILE A 59 9.41 6.89 -4.20
C ILE A 59 10.21 7.92 -3.36
N ASP A 60 9.55 8.95 -2.84
CA ASP A 60 10.13 9.91 -1.89
C ASP A 60 10.08 9.43 -0.42
N GLY A 61 9.57 8.22 -0.19
CA GLY A 61 9.49 7.59 1.11
C GLY A 61 8.22 7.89 1.91
N ARG A 62 7.32 8.76 1.46
CA ARG A 62 6.04 9.00 2.13
C ARG A 62 5.16 7.75 2.08
N VAL A 63 4.45 7.46 3.17
CA VAL A 63 3.45 6.40 3.23
C VAL A 63 2.05 7.00 3.35
N VAL A 64 1.23 6.68 2.36
CA VAL A 64 -0.10 7.26 2.11
C VAL A 64 -1.08 6.15 1.77
N GLY A 65 -2.37 6.48 1.69
CA GLY A 65 -3.37 5.53 1.23
C GLY A 65 -4.53 6.23 0.55
N VAL A 66 -5.28 5.43 -0.20
CA VAL A 66 -6.42 5.86 -1.01
C VAL A 66 -7.44 4.72 -1.08
N PHE A 67 -8.72 5.07 -1.18
CA PHE A 67 -9.75 4.11 -1.57
C PHE A 67 -9.74 3.95 -3.08
N ALA A 68 -9.61 2.73 -3.57
CA ALA A 68 -9.62 2.45 -5.00
C ALA A 68 -10.27 1.08 -5.24
N THR A 69 -10.68 0.84 -6.47
CA THR A 69 -11.23 -0.44 -6.96
C THR A 69 -10.16 -1.38 -7.51
N SER A 70 -8.95 -0.87 -7.78
CA SER A 70 -7.81 -1.70 -8.18
C SER A 70 -6.47 -1.09 -7.73
N ALA A 71 -5.39 -1.88 -7.76
CA ALA A 71 -4.04 -1.36 -7.52
C ALA A 71 -3.60 -0.35 -8.60
N VAL A 72 -4.04 -0.53 -9.84
CA VAL A 72 -3.74 0.37 -10.96
C VAL A 72 -4.40 1.74 -10.75
N GLU A 73 -5.66 1.74 -10.33
CA GLU A 73 -6.36 2.98 -9.96
C GLU A 73 -5.67 3.66 -8.78
N ALA A 74 -5.33 2.91 -7.73
CA ALA A 74 -4.64 3.46 -6.56
C ALA A 74 -3.30 4.11 -6.95
N GLU A 75 -2.48 3.46 -7.79
CA GLU A 75 -1.22 4.03 -8.24
C GLU A 75 -1.42 5.32 -9.06
N LEU A 76 -2.45 5.35 -9.91
CA LEU A 76 -2.78 6.51 -10.74
C LEU A 76 -3.28 7.69 -9.89
N GLU A 77 -4.24 7.45 -8.99
CA GLU A 77 -4.74 8.41 -8.00
C GLU A 77 -3.59 9.01 -7.18
N LEU A 78 -2.76 8.15 -6.60
CA LEU A 78 -1.64 8.60 -5.77
C LEU A 78 -0.62 9.41 -6.57
N ALA A 79 -0.32 8.99 -7.80
CA ALA A 79 0.55 9.76 -8.68
C ALA A 79 -0.06 11.14 -8.99
N ILE A 80 -1.36 11.24 -9.25
CA ILE A 80 -2.07 12.51 -9.51
C ILE A 80 -2.01 13.43 -8.30
N TRP A 81 -2.28 12.93 -7.10
CA TRP A 81 -2.40 13.76 -5.90
C TRP A 81 -1.05 14.15 -5.28
N TRP A 82 -0.05 13.27 -5.38
CA TRP A 82 1.23 13.45 -4.69
C TRP A 82 2.41 13.78 -5.60
N GLU A 83 2.17 13.82 -6.91
CA GLU A 83 3.18 14.09 -7.95
C GLU A 83 4.40 13.17 -7.85
N SER A 84 4.19 11.95 -7.36
CA SER A 84 5.25 10.98 -7.10
C SER A 84 4.78 9.60 -7.50
N ARG A 85 5.71 8.80 -8.04
CA ARG A 85 5.47 7.39 -8.34
C ARG A 85 5.31 6.58 -7.06
N CYS A 86 4.58 5.47 -7.14
CA CYS A 86 4.53 4.48 -6.08
C CYS A 86 5.75 3.55 -6.17
N HIS A 87 6.37 3.26 -5.03
CA HIS A 87 7.34 2.18 -4.88
C HIS A 87 6.63 0.83 -4.69
N TRP A 88 5.55 0.81 -3.91
CA TRP A 88 4.62 -0.31 -3.78
C TRP A 88 3.21 0.18 -3.45
N VAL A 89 2.22 -0.64 -3.77
CA VAL A 89 0.81 -0.50 -3.40
C VAL A 89 0.31 -1.85 -2.92
N VAL A 90 -0.41 -1.91 -1.80
CA VAL A 90 -0.99 -3.14 -1.26
C VAL A 90 -2.43 -2.92 -0.81
N ASP A 91 -3.24 -3.98 -0.90
CA ASP A 91 -4.54 -4.01 -0.26
C ASP A 91 -4.38 -3.95 1.26
N ASP A 92 -5.06 -2.99 1.88
CA ASP A 92 -4.98 -2.74 3.32
C ASP A 92 -6.36 -2.28 3.83
N PRO A 93 -7.42 -3.09 3.65
CA PRO A 93 -8.81 -2.68 3.92
C PRO A 93 -9.04 -2.25 5.38
N GLU A 94 -8.23 -2.76 6.30
CA GLU A 94 -8.26 -2.45 7.72
C GLU A 94 -7.18 -1.44 8.17
N GLN A 95 -6.43 -0.86 7.23
CA GLN A 95 -5.38 0.14 7.47
C GLN A 95 -4.22 -0.32 8.38
N ARG A 96 -4.05 -1.64 8.56
CA ARG A 96 -3.04 -2.21 9.46
C ARG A 96 -1.62 -1.93 8.97
N VAL A 97 -1.38 -1.93 7.66
CA VAL A 97 -0.05 -1.59 7.11
C VAL A 97 0.22 -0.11 7.33
N LEU A 98 -0.76 0.76 7.07
CA LEU A 98 -0.62 2.21 7.30
C LEU A 98 -0.29 2.55 8.76
N ASP A 99 -0.97 1.88 9.70
CA ASP A 99 -0.80 2.11 11.14
C ASP A 99 0.62 1.78 11.64
N GLU A 100 1.31 0.81 11.03
CA GLU A 100 2.72 0.52 11.33
C GLU A 100 3.66 1.70 10.99
N TYR A 101 3.25 2.60 10.11
CA TYR A 101 3.98 3.82 9.78
C TYR A 101 3.46 5.05 10.55
N ARG A 102 2.27 4.97 11.14
CA ARG A 102 1.63 6.07 11.88
C ARG A 102 1.17 5.62 13.28
N PRO A 103 2.10 5.23 14.19
CA PRO A 103 1.71 4.76 15.51
C PRO A 103 0.92 5.84 16.26
N VAL A 104 -0.21 5.41 16.82
CA VAL A 104 -1.19 6.23 17.55
C VAL A 104 -0.50 7.15 18.56
N GLY A 105 -0.84 8.44 18.56
CA GLY A 105 -0.39 9.43 19.55
C GLY A 105 0.78 10.32 19.13
N ARG A 106 1.35 10.17 17.93
CA ARG A 106 2.29 11.15 17.35
C ARG A 106 1.63 11.83 16.16
N SER A 107 1.70 13.16 16.09
CA SER A 107 0.92 13.99 15.15
C SER A 107 0.85 13.42 13.73
N ARG A 108 -0.33 13.56 13.12
CA ARG A 108 -0.71 13.22 11.73
C ARG A 108 0.11 13.98 10.66
N GLY A 109 1.43 14.10 10.83
CA GLY A 109 2.29 14.68 9.81
C GLY A 109 2.33 13.76 8.61
N THR A 110 1.63 14.15 7.55
CA THR A 110 1.65 13.52 6.22
C THR A 110 3.03 13.57 5.56
N ASP A 111 3.96 14.35 6.12
CA ASP A 111 5.29 14.59 5.56
C ASP A 111 6.37 13.66 6.13
N ARG A 112 5.99 12.62 6.89
CA ARG A 112 6.95 11.62 7.34
C ARG A 112 7.39 10.76 6.16
N THR A 113 8.70 10.76 5.92
CA THR A 113 9.36 9.87 4.95
C THR A 113 10.01 8.70 5.68
N PHE A 114 10.00 7.55 5.02
CA PHE A 114 10.61 6.31 5.48
C PHE A 114 11.57 5.79 4.40
N PRO A 115 12.65 5.07 4.77
CA PRO A 115 13.48 4.37 3.80
C PRO A 115 12.62 3.48 2.90
N LEU A 116 12.95 3.43 1.62
CA LEU A 116 12.30 2.52 0.68
C LEU A 116 12.58 1.07 1.10
N GLY A 117 11.53 0.27 1.12
CA GLY A 117 11.59 -1.13 1.51
C GLY A 117 10.24 -1.80 1.29
N PRO A 118 10.14 -3.12 1.52
CA PRO A 118 8.87 -3.82 1.41
C PRO A 118 7.85 -3.27 2.40
N PRO A 119 6.53 -3.45 2.14
CA PRO A 119 5.49 -3.07 3.10
C PRO A 119 5.73 -3.76 4.45
N ARG A 120 5.50 -3.01 5.55
CA ARG A 120 5.65 -3.55 6.90
C ARG A 120 4.59 -4.60 7.17
N VAL A 121 5.00 -5.66 7.87
CA VAL A 121 4.07 -6.66 8.38
C VAL A 121 3.43 -6.11 9.67
N PRO A 122 2.09 -6.07 9.77
CA PRO A 122 1.42 -5.70 11.01
C PRO A 122 1.94 -6.50 12.21
N ARG A 123 2.25 -5.82 13.33
CA ARG A 123 2.89 -6.44 14.51
C ARG A 123 2.06 -7.55 15.15
N ASP A 124 0.74 -7.52 14.97
CA ASP A 124 -0.19 -8.55 15.42
C ASP A 124 -0.15 -9.84 14.59
N ARG A 125 0.58 -9.85 13.46
CA ARG A 125 0.84 -11.05 12.65
C ARG A 125 2.13 -11.79 13.00
N PHE A 126 2.88 -11.35 14.02
CA PHE A 126 3.77 -12.26 14.72
C PHE A 126 2.88 -13.21 15.53
N ALA A 127 2.46 -14.31 14.89
CA ALA A 127 2.09 -15.50 15.63
C ALA A 127 3.21 -15.77 16.66
N PRO A 128 2.89 -16.18 17.90
CA PRO A 128 3.93 -16.64 18.81
C PRO A 128 4.78 -17.64 18.04
N ALA A 129 6.09 -17.38 17.93
CA ALA A 129 7.01 -18.39 17.42
C ALA A 129 6.63 -19.67 18.16
N ALA A 130 6.39 -20.77 17.41
CA ALA A 130 6.18 -22.07 18.01
C ALA A 130 7.22 -22.21 19.13
N SER A 131 6.72 -22.33 20.37
CA SER A 131 7.57 -22.33 21.54
C SER A 131 8.64 -23.39 21.33
N LEU A 132 9.90 -22.98 21.17
CA LEU A 132 11.04 -23.89 21.13
C LEU A 132 11.23 -24.66 22.45
N LEU A 133 10.37 -24.40 23.46
CA LEU A 133 10.36 -25.11 24.74
C LEU A 133 9.57 -26.42 24.70
N ASP A 134 8.72 -26.65 23.70
CA ASP A 134 7.91 -27.89 23.64
C ASP A 134 8.68 -29.07 22.99
N ASP A 135 9.80 -28.81 22.30
CA ASP A 135 10.68 -29.85 21.71
C ASP A 135 11.84 -30.29 22.63
N LEU A 136 11.97 -29.72 23.84
CA LEU A 136 12.94 -30.18 24.85
C LEU A 136 12.41 -31.33 25.73
N ALA A 137 11.23 -31.87 25.42
CA ALA A 137 10.73 -33.13 26.01
C ALA A 137 11.07 -34.35 25.14
N VAL A 138 12.24 -34.35 24.48
CA VAL A 138 12.83 -35.53 23.89
C VAL A 138 13.93 -36.04 24.82
N ASN A 139 13.73 -37.27 25.30
CA ASN A 139 14.75 -38.23 25.71
C ASN A 139 15.60 -37.89 26.95
N GLY A 140 15.14 -38.35 28.12
CA GLY A 140 15.97 -38.43 29.32
C GLY A 140 15.50 -39.51 30.29
N ARG A 141 15.87 -40.78 30.01
CA ARG A 141 16.08 -41.95 30.89
C ARG A 141 15.74 -43.22 30.11
N ASP A 142 16.64 -43.77 29.31
CA ASP A 142 17.97 -44.31 29.59
C ASP A 142 17.94 -45.66 30.32
N THR A 143 18.43 -46.65 29.57
CA THR A 143 19.19 -47.86 29.96
C THR A 143 18.59 -48.84 30.97
N GLY A 144 18.36 -50.05 30.46
CA GLY A 144 18.25 -51.26 31.27
C GLY A 144 19.49 -51.48 32.14
N PHE A 145 19.24 -51.78 33.41
CA PHE A 145 20.20 -52.37 34.32
C PHE A 145 20.00 -53.88 34.30
N GLY A 146 20.95 -54.60 33.70
CA GLY A 146 21.20 -55.99 34.04
C GLY A 146 22.02 -56.04 35.33
N LEU A 147 21.55 -56.78 36.33
CA LEU A 147 22.38 -57.31 37.40
C LEU A 147 21.79 -58.65 37.89
N ARG A 148 22.59 -59.69 37.64
CA ARG A 148 22.61 -61.06 38.20
C ARG A 148 21.55 -62.06 37.74
#